data_AF-A0A8D8ZNE6-F1
#
_entry.id   AF-A0A8D8ZNE6-F1
#
_cell.length_a   1.000
_cell.length_b   1.000
_cell.length_c   1.000
_cell.angle_alpha   90.00
_cell.angle_beta   90.00
_cell.angle_gamma   90.00
#
_symmetry.space_group_name_H-M   'P 1'
#
loop_
_entity.id
_entity.type
_entity.pdbx_description
1 polymer ?
#
loop_
_entity_poly.entity_id
_entity_poly.type
_entity_poly.pdbx_seq_one_letter_code
_entity_poly.pdbx_strand_id
1 'polypeptide(L)'
;MSNKKSDNMEENILNASSRDRTSHRKGAEKRGSSGSSDSDSKIKTYGLINNVQETEQFLLDNPEIIKGSTAVLLLQWCTAITDDPDSFNNVSRQCIYIIYLYDLSRLIDIEPVHCVSPFFDKINEPTFRERFEREIAAYRSRLQALTFNEVLDEVLIPSPEEDVSSSNDSTTSSEGDTCALDPLEVYD
;
A
#
# COMPACT_ATOMS: atom_id res chain seq x y z
N MET A 1 64.11 -34.79 29.08
CA MET A 1 63.38 -33.77 29.86
C MET A 1 63.05 -32.57 28.97
N SER A 2 61.75 -32.26 28.90
CA SER A 2 61.03 -31.01 28.64
C SER A 2 61.66 -29.82 27.88
N ASN A 3 61.04 -29.55 26.73
CA ASN A 3 60.50 -28.28 26.21
C ASN A 3 61.37 -27.00 26.20
N LYS A 4 62.03 -26.85 25.05
CA LYS A 4 62.07 -25.71 24.11
C LYS A 4 61.53 -24.35 24.61
N LYS A 5 62.46 -23.41 24.76
CA LYS A 5 62.27 -21.96 24.74
C LYS A 5 61.84 -21.48 23.34
N SER A 6 60.99 -20.46 23.32
CA SER A 6 60.90 -19.42 22.28
C SER A 6 60.47 -18.19 23.09
N ASP A 7 61.31 -17.19 23.36
CA ASP A 7 61.84 -16.18 22.43
C ASP A 7 60.76 -15.75 21.43
N ASN A 8 60.39 -14.49 21.25
CA ASN A 8 60.76 -13.21 21.84
C ASN A 8 59.74 -12.22 21.22
N MET A 9 59.76 -10.98 21.70
CA MET A 9 59.54 -9.78 20.91
C MET A 9 58.19 -9.07 21.06
N GLU A 10 58.17 -8.29 22.14
CA GLU A 10 58.07 -6.83 22.14
C GLU A 10 56.76 -6.17 21.66
N GLU A 11 56.19 -5.47 22.64
CA GLU A 11 55.19 -4.42 22.54
C GLU A 11 55.61 -3.30 21.59
N ASN A 12 54.67 -2.74 20.82
CA ASN A 12 54.82 -1.37 20.36
C ASN A 12 53.48 -0.64 20.17
N ILE A 13 53.15 0.15 21.21
CA ILE A 13 52.76 1.57 21.18
C ILE A 13 51.68 2.03 20.16
N LEU A 14 50.55 2.41 20.76
CA LEU A 14 49.64 3.52 20.41
C LEU A 14 50.03 4.40 19.20
N ASN A 15 49.17 4.46 18.20
CA ASN A 15 49.10 5.60 17.29
C ASN A 15 47.66 6.06 17.07
N ALA A 16 47.44 7.35 17.29
CA ALA A 16 46.19 8.06 17.09
C ALA A 16 45.97 8.40 15.60
N SER A 17 44.68 8.47 15.23
CA SER A 17 44.10 9.23 14.11
C SER A 17 44.63 9.00 12.69
N SER A 18 43.84 8.27 11.88
CA SER A 18 43.45 8.77 10.56
C SER A 18 42.20 8.09 10.01
N ARG A 19 41.14 8.91 9.89
CA ARG A 19 40.21 9.02 8.75
C ARG A 19 39.92 7.73 7.96
N ASP A 20 38.72 7.21 8.14
CA ASP A 20 37.98 6.62 7.02
C ASP A 20 36.65 7.36 6.83
N ARG A 21 36.52 7.99 5.66
CA ARG A 21 35.25 8.45 5.09
C ARG A 21 34.87 7.34 4.12
N THR A 22 33.76 6.65 4.32
CA THR A 22 32.76 6.29 3.28
C THR A 22 31.52 5.68 3.96
N SER A 23 30.36 6.11 3.46
CA SER A 23 28.98 5.79 3.85
C SER A 23 28.66 4.30 3.96
N HIS A 24 27.95 3.88 5.03
CA HIS A 24 26.98 2.78 4.97
C HIS A 24 25.98 2.83 6.16
N ARG A 25 24.70 2.96 5.80
CA ARG A 25 23.52 2.31 6.41
C ARG A 25 23.48 2.24 7.95
N LYS A 26 22.83 3.23 8.59
CA LYS A 26 22.43 3.10 10.00
C LYS A 26 21.45 1.93 10.14
N GLY A 27 21.90 0.93 10.89
CA GLY A 27 21.13 -0.21 11.32
C GLY A 27 19.91 0.20 12.13
N ALA A 28 18.85 -0.59 11.94
CA ALA A 28 17.63 -0.56 12.69
C ALA A 28 17.88 -1.01 14.14
N GLU A 29 17.76 -0.07 15.07
CA GLU A 29 17.50 -0.38 16.48
C GLU A 29 16.53 0.67 17.01
N LYS A 30 15.24 0.32 17.11
CA LYS A 30 14.39 0.61 18.28
C LYS A 30 13.23 -0.40 18.32
N ARG A 31 13.39 -1.44 19.15
CA ARG A 31 12.26 -2.12 19.80
C ARG A 31 11.76 -1.15 20.87
N GLY A 32 10.59 -0.55 20.64
CA GLY A 32 9.93 0.35 21.59
C GLY A 32 8.43 0.22 21.40
N SER A 33 7.70 0.00 22.49
CA SER A 33 6.27 -0.24 22.54
C SER A 33 5.49 1.08 22.41
N SER A 34 4.71 1.25 21.34
CA SER A 34 3.80 2.40 21.09
C SER A 34 2.68 2.04 20.10
N GLY A 35 1.95 0.96 20.37
CA GLY A 35 1.04 0.31 19.41
C GLY A 35 -0.25 1.04 19.00
N SER A 36 -0.46 2.31 19.36
CA SER A 36 -1.64 3.07 18.91
C SER A 36 -1.31 4.45 18.32
N SER A 37 -0.26 5.13 18.80
CA SER A 37 0.18 6.41 18.22
C SER A 37 0.89 6.23 16.87
N ASP A 38 1.55 5.09 16.67
CA ASP A 38 2.37 4.87 15.49
C ASP A 38 1.52 4.51 14.26
N SER A 39 0.49 3.68 14.44
CA SER A 39 -0.36 3.25 13.33
C SER A 39 -1.17 4.40 12.74
N ASP A 40 -1.81 5.22 13.57
CA ASP A 40 -2.55 6.40 13.11
C ASP A 40 -1.63 7.42 12.44
N SER A 41 -0.41 7.61 12.96
CA SER A 41 0.59 8.46 12.33
C SER A 41 0.99 7.93 10.95
N LYS A 42 1.21 6.63 10.82
CA LYS A 42 1.56 6.00 9.53
C LYS A 42 0.43 6.11 8.51
N ILE A 43 -0.83 5.90 8.92
CA ILE A 43 -1.99 6.04 8.03
C ILE A 43 -2.12 7.48 7.53
N LYS A 44 -1.87 8.47 8.41
CA LYS A 44 -1.84 9.89 8.01
C LYS A 44 -0.71 10.19 7.03
N THR A 45 0.50 9.71 7.30
CA THR A 45 1.63 9.85 6.37
C THR A 45 1.30 9.23 5.02
N TYR A 46 0.81 8.00 5.02
CA TYR A 46 0.40 7.25 3.83
C TYR A 46 -0.61 8.02 2.98
N GLY A 47 -1.70 8.50 3.60
CA GLY A 47 -2.79 9.17 2.90
C GLY A 47 -2.35 10.44 2.16
N LEU A 48 -1.23 11.06 2.54
CA LEU A 48 -0.73 12.27 1.90
C LEU A 48 0.34 12.01 0.83
N ILE A 49 0.77 10.75 0.62
CA ILE A 49 1.78 10.42 -0.40
C ILE A 49 1.20 10.71 -1.79
N ASN A 50 1.94 11.50 -2.58
CA ASN A 50 1.53 11.85 -3.94
C ASN A 50 2.25 11.04 -5.03
N ASN A 51 3.40 10.44 -4.70
CA ASN A 51 4.26 9.73 -5.63
C ASN A 51 3.98 8.22 -5.59
N VAL A 52 3.89 7.60 -6.78
CA VAL A 52 3.53 6.18 -6.93
C VAL A 52 4.63 5.26 -6.37
N GLN A 53 5.90 5.56 -6.66
CA GLN A 53 7.04 4.77 -6.19
C GLN A 53 7.20 4.87 -4.67
N GLU A 54 7.01 6.06 -4.10
CA GLU A 54 6.99 6.25 -2.64
C GLU A 54 5.82 5.51 -2.00
N THR A 55 4.66 5.46 -2.67
CA THR A 55 3.49 4.70 -2.20
C THR A 55 3.81 3.21 -2.14
N GLU A 56 4.35 2.64 -3.21
CA GLU A 56 4.74 1.23 -3.27
C GLU A 56 5.72 0.90 -2.15
N GLN A 57 6.82 1.65 -2.05
CA GLN A 57 7.85 1.42 -1.05
C GLN A 57 7.28 1.52 0.37
N PHE A 58 6.41 2.50 0.63
CA PHE A 58 5.78 2.67 1.93
C PHE A 58 4.93 1.46 2.33
N LEU A 59 4.17 0.89 1.38
CA LEU A 59 3.33 -0.29 1.61
C LEU A 59 4.17 -1.55 1.85
N LEU A 60 5.28 -1.71 1.14
CA LEU A 60 6.24 -2.81 1.36
C LEU A 60 6.90 -2.70 2.74
N ASP A 61 7.24 -1.50 3.18
CA ASP A 61 7.86 -1.26 4.49
C ASP A 61 6.87 -1.34 5.67
N ASN A 62 5.57 -1.19 5.40
CA ASN A 62 4.51 -1.15 6.41
C ASN A 62 3.30 -2.03 6.01
N PRO A 63 3.49 -3.35 5.85
CA PRO A 63 2.45 -4.25 5.35
C PRO A 63 1.20 -4.29 6.26
N GLU A 64 1.32 -3.94 7.54
CA GLU A 64 0.20 -3.90 8.50
C GLU A 64 -0.89 -2.88 8.16
N ILE A 65 -0.62 -1.99 7.21
CA ILE A 65 -1.51 -0.95 6.72
C ILE A 65 -2.48 -1.50 5.66
N ILE A 66 -2.12 -2.57 4.95
CA ILE A 66 -2.91 -3.15 3.86
C ILE A 66 -4.03 -4.05 4.42
N LYS A 67 -5.09 -3.41 4.96
CA LYS A 67 -6.24 -4.08 5.57
C LYS A 67 -7.50 -3.24 5.45
N GLY A 68 -8.67 -3.89 5.47
CA GLY A 68 -9.97 -3.22 5.36
C GLY A 68 -10.19 -2.10 6.38
N SER A 69 -9.72 -2.25 7.64
CA SER A 69 -9.87 -1.17 8.64
C SER A 69 -9.14 0.11 8.27
N THR A 70 -8.00 0.01 7.56
CA THR A 70 -7.27 1.18 7.07
C THR A 70 -8.05 1.89 5.97
N ALA A 71 -8.68 1.12 5.06
CA ALA A 71 -9.55 1.69 4.04
C ALA A 71 -10.69 2.51 4.66
N VAL A 72 -11.34 1.99 5.71
CA VAL A 72 -12.39 2.70 6.46
C VAL A 72 -11.87 4.02 7.05
N LEU A 73 -10.67 4.02 7.66
CA LEU A 73 -10.08 5.23 8.25
C LEU A 73 -9.74 6.28 7.19
N LEU A 74 -9.16 5.87 6.05
CA LEU A 74 -8.87 6.76 4.93
C LEU A 74 -10.15 7.30 4.31
N LEU A 75 -11.18 6.48 4.20
CA LEU A 75 -12.49 6.88 3.70
C LEU A 75 -13.14 7.93 4.61
N GLN A 76 -13.16 7.68 5.92
CA GLN A 76 -13.63 8.64 6.91
C GLN A 76 -12.87 9.96 6.78
N TRP A 77 -11.55 9.89 6.57
CA TRP A 77 -10.73 11.07 6.37
C TRP A 77 -11.09 11.82 5.08
N CYS A 78 -11.33 11.12 3.96
CA CYS A 78 -11.79 11.75 2.72
C CYS A 78 -13.06 12.58 2.94
N THR A 79 -14.04 12.06 3.68
CA THR A 79 -15.28 12.79 3.97
C THR A 79 -15.11 13.99 4.90
N ALA A 80 -14.02 14.03 5.66
CA ALA A 80 -13.70 15.13 6.57
C ALA A 80 -12.86 16.25 5.90
N ILE A 81 -12.24 15.97 4.75
CA ILE A 81 -11.46 16.97 4.00
C ILE A 81 -12.41 17.66 3.00
N THR A 82 -12.88 18.86 3.33
CA THR A 82 -13.75 19.65 2.44
C THR A 82 -13.03 20.81 1.75
N ASP A 83 -11.93 21.29 2.34
CA ASP A 83 -11.36 22.61 1.99
C ASP A 83 -9.97 22.50 1.31
N ASP A 84 -9.44 21.29 1.15
CA ASP A 84 -8.12 21.03 0.54
C ASP A 84 -8.24 19.96 -0.57
N PRO A 85 -8.33 20.37 -1.85
CA PRO A 85 -8.50 19.44 -2.97
C PRO A 85 -7.27 18.56 -3.20
N ASP A 86 -6.06 19.04 -2.88
CA ASP A 86 -4.84 18.26 -3.10
C ASP A 86 -4.74 17.12 -2.07
N SER A 87 -5.01 17.43 -0.80
CA SER A 87 -5.11 16.39 0.24
C SER A 87 -6.24 15.41 -0.05
N PHE A 88 -7.42 15.90 -0.44
CA PHE A 88 -8.54 15.02 -0.82
C PHE A 88 -8.14 14.06 -1.96
N ASN A 89 -7.48 14.58 -3.00
CA ASN A 89 -7.03 13.77 -4.13
C ASN A 89 -6.01 12.71 -3.72
N ASN A 90 -5.05 13.07 -2.87
CA ASN A 90 -4.06 12.12 -2.37
C ASN A 90 -4.73 11.05 -1.51
N VAL A 91 -5.48 11.44 -0.47
CA VAL A 91 -6.10 10.51 0.48
C VAL A 91 -7.08 9.57 -0.21
N SER A 92 -7.88 10.06 -1.17
CA SER A 92 -8.83 9.22 -1.89
C SER A 92 -8.12 8.18 -2.76
N ARG A 93 -7.01 8.55 -3.42
CA ARG A 93 -6.25 7.60 -4.24
C ARG A 93 -5.60 6.52 -3.36
N GLN A 94 -5.04 6.93 -2.23
CA GLN A 94 -4.44 6.01 -1.27
C GLN A 94 -5.50 5.07 -0.67
N CYS A 95 -6.72 5.56 -0.42
CA CYS A 95 -7.85 4.74 0.00
C CYS A 95 -8.15 3.64 -1.03
N ILE A 96 -8.25 3.99 -2.31
CA ILE A 96 -8.54 3.03 -3.39
C ILE A 96 -7.42 2.00 -3.54
N TYR A 97 -6.14 2.38 -3.39
CA TYR A 97 -5.06 1.40 -3.40
C TYR A 97 -5.21 0.34 -2.29
N ILE A 98 -5.55 0.75 -1.07
CA ILE A 98 -5.78 -0.20 0.03
C ILE A 98 -6.97 -1.10 -0.26
N ILE A 99 -8.08 -0.55 -0.76
CA ILE A 99 -9.29 -1.33 -1.13
C ILE A 99 -8.91 -2.37 -2.18
N TYR A 100 -8.30 -1.93 -3.28
CA TYR A 100 -7.94 -2.80 -4.40
C TYR A 100 -6.97 -3.90 -4.00
N LEU A 101 -5.88 -3.57 -3.29
CA LEU A 101 -4.90 -4.55 -2.83
C LEU A 101 -5.51 -5.55 -1.85
N TYR A 102 -6.36 -5.08 -0.94
CA TYR A 102 -7.03 -5.94 0.02
C TYR A 102 -8.02 -6.89 -0.66
N ASP A 103 -8.83 -6.41 -1.60
CA ASP A 103 -9.79 -7.25 -2.33
C ASP A 103 -9.11 -8.20 -3.31
N LEU A 104 -8.07 -7.75 -4.02
CA LEU A 104 -7.25 -8.62 -4.86
C LEU A 104 -6.70 -9.79 -4.05
N SER A 105 -6.12 -9.52 -2.87
CA SER A 105 -5.56 -10.56 -2.01
C SER A 105 -6.58 -11.62 -1.59
N ARG A 106 -7.83 -11.22 -1.37
CA ARG A 106 -8.94 -12.12 -1.04
C ARG A 106 -9.40 -12.93 -2.24
N LEU A 107 -9.36 -12.35 -3.43
CA LEU A 107 -9.75 -13.00 -4.68
C LEU A 107 -8.81 -14.15 -5.05
N ILE A 108 -7.51 -14.00 -4.80
CA ILE A 108 -6.48 -15.00 -5.14
C ILE A 108 -5.91 -15.76 -3.94
N ASP A 109 -6.47 -15.56 -2.74
CA ASP A 109 -6.11 -16.24 -1.49
C ASP A 109 -4.61 -16.15 -1.11
N ILE A 110 -4.04 -14.93 -1.18
CA ILE A 110 -2.66 -14.65 -0.72
C ILE A 110 -2.62 -13.47 0.24
N GLU A 111 -1.50 -13.29 0.96
CA GLU A 111 -1.34 -12.11 1.82
C GLU A 111 -1.28 -10.81 0.98
N PRO A 112 -1.96 -9.71 1.39
CA PRO A 112 -2.04 -8.48 0.61
C PRO A 112 -0.70 -7.86 0.22
N VAL A 113 0.34 -8.02 1.05
CA VAL A 113 1.69 -7.51 0.76
C VAL A 113 2.27 -8.12 -0.53
N HIS A 114 1.90 -9.36 -0.86
CA HIS A 114 2.35 -10.04 -2.07
C HIS A 114 1.65 -9.54 -3.35
N CYS A 115 0.55 -8.79 -3.21
CA CYS A 115 -0.11 -8.11 -4.33
C CYS A 115 0.54 -6.76 -4.67
N VAL A 116 1.34 -6.17 -3.77
CA VAL A 116 1.85 -4.79 -3.90
C VAL A 116 2.71 -4.63 -5.15
N SER A 117 3.85 -5.32 -5.24
CA SER A 117 4.75 -5.13 -6.39
C SER A 117 4.10 -5.48 -7.73
N PRO A 118 3.40 -6.61 -7.90
CA PRO A 118 2.70 -6.90 -9.16
C PRO A 118 1.71 -5.80 -9.57
N PHE A 119 0.94 -5.27 -8.60
CA PHE A 119 -0.01 -4.19 -8.86
C PHE A 119 0.68 -2.89 -9.29
N PHE A 120 1.76 -2.49 -8.60
CA PHE A 120 2.48 -1.26 -8.94
C PHE A 120 3.28 -1.38 -10.24
N ASP A 121 3.77 -2.58 -10.58
CA ASP A 121 4.30 -2.90 -11.90
C ASP A 121 3.23 -2.69 -12.99
N LYS A 122 2.00 -3.19 -12.77
CA LYS A 122 0.86 -2.99 -13.68
C LYS A 122 0.45 -1.51 -13.80
N ILE A 123 0.47 -0.76 -12.70
CA ILE A 123 0.19 0.69 -12.71
C ILE A 123 1.20 1.48 -13.54
N ASN A 124 2.41 0.98 -13.76
CA ASN A 124 3.37 1.64 -14.63
C ASN A 124 2.98 1.52 -16.12
N GLU A 125 2.10 0.58 -16.48
CA GLU A 125 1.54 0.45 -17.83
C GLU A 125 0.55 1.59 -18.12
N PRO A 126 0.74 2.37 -19.21
CA PRO A 126 -0.11 3.54 -19.49
C PRO A 126 -1.59 3.21 -19.60
N THR A 127 -1.94 2.11 -20.28
CA THR A 127 -3.33 1.71 -20.53
C THR A 127 -4.06 1.27 -19.28
N PHE A 128 -3.36 0.56 -18.38
CA PHE A 128 -3.91 0.17 -17.09
C PHE A 128 -4.06 1.40 -16.18
N ARG A 129 -3.02 2.25 -16.10
CA ARG A 129 -3.05 3.48 -15.32
C ARG A 129 -4.19 4.41 -15.71
N GLU A 130 -4.42 4.60 -17.00
CA GLU A 130 -5.52 5.46 -17.47
C GLU A 130 -6.88 4.94 -17.04
N ARG A 131 -7.10 3.62 -17.05
CA ARG A 131 -8.32 3.01 -16.55
C ARG A 131 -8.43 3.15 -15.03
N PHE A 132 -7.33 2.94 -14.31
CA PHE A 132 -7.29 3.08 -12.85
C PHE A 132 -7.57 4.53 -12.40
N GLU A 133 -7.05 5.52 -13.11
CA GLU A 133 -7.34 6.94 -12.83
C GLU A 133 -8.80 7.32 -13.12
N ARG A 134 -9.46 6.67 -14.09
CA ARG A 134 -10.92 6.83 -14.29
C ARG A 134 -11.71 6.27 -13.11
N GLU A 135 -11.33 5.11 -12.59
CA GLU A 135 -11.94 4.54 -11.39
C GLU A 135 -11.74 5.45 -10.17
N ILE A 136 -10.54 6.01 -9.99
CA ILE A 136 -10.29 7.01 -8.96
C ILE A 136 -11.20 8.23 -9.12
N ALA A 137 -11.37 8.75 -10.34
CA ALA A 137 -12.24 9.88 -10.60
C ALA A 137 -13.71 9.56 -10.31
N ALA A 138 -14.19 8.39 -10.74
CA ALA A 138 -15.56 7.94 -10.49
C ALA A 138 -15.83 7.76 -8.99
N TYR A 139 -14.87 7.22 -8.25
CA TYR A 139 -14.94 7.09 -6.79
C TYR A 139 -15.00 8.45 -6.10
N ARG A 140 -14.11 9.39 -6.47
CA ARG A 140 -14.10 10.76 -5.91
C ARG A 140 -15.45 11.48 -6.11
N SER A 141 -16.04 11.33 -7.29
CA SER A 141 -17.36 11.91 -7.59
C SER A 141 -18.44 11.38 -6.63
N ARG A 142 -18.42 10.07 -6.35
CA ARG A 142 -19.33 9.43 -5.38
C ARG A 142 -19.08 9.93 -3.95
N LEU A 143 -17.81 10.02 -3.54
CA LEU A 143 -17.45 10.54 -2.21
C LEU A 143 -17.97 11.96 -1.95
N GLN A 144 -17.99 12.81 -2.97
CA GLN A 144 -18.45 14.19 -2.83
C GLN A 144 -19.98 14.30 -2.77
N ALA A 145 -20.70 13.27 -3.21
CA ALA A 145 -22.17 13.26 -3.26
C ALA A 145 -22.82 12.59 -2.04
N LEU A 146 -22.04 11.93 -1.18
CA LEU A 146 -22.54 11.02 -0.14
C LEU A 146 -21.94 11.32 1.25
N THR A 147 -22.67 10.95 2.29
CA THR A 147 -22.18 10.92 3.68
C THR A 147 -21.32 9.67 3.93
N PHE A 148 -20.47 9.71 4.96
CA PHE A 148 -19.57 8.58 5.30
C PHE A 148 -20.30 7.23 5.42
N ASN A 149 -21.47 7.18 6.06
CA ASN A 149 -22.22 5.93 6.22
C ASN A 149 -22.73 5.38 4.87
N GLU A 150 -23.22 6.27 4.00
CA GLU A 150 -23.69 5.88 2.66
C GLU A 150 -22.54 5.34 1.80
N VAL A 151 -21.37 5.97 1.88
CA VAL A 151 -20.19 5.46 1.18
C VAL A 151 -19.71 4.14 1.77
N LEU A 152 -19.72 4.00 3.10
CA LEU A 152 -19.26 2.79 3.76
C LEU A 152 -20.08 1.56 3.30
N ASP A 153 -21.40 1.72 3.19
CA ASP A 153 -22.30 0.68 2.70
C ASP A 153 -22.05 0.32 1.23
N GLU A 154 -21.66 1.28 0.38
CA GLU A 154 -21.37 1.03 -1.03
C GLU A 154 -19.98 0.41 -1.28
N VAL A 155 -18.97 0.87 -0.54
CA VAL A 155 -17.54 0.61 -0.84
C VAL A 155 -16.99 -0.62 -0.11
N LEU A 156 -17.46 -0.90 1.11
CA LEU A 156 -16.89 -1.94 1.98
C LEU A 156 -17.81 -3.13 2.24
N ILE A 157 -19.11 -3.01 1.98
CA ILE A 157 -20.02 -4.14 2.02
C ILE A 157 -20.05 -4.71 0.61
N PRO A 158 -19.44 -5.89 0.34
CA PRO A 158 -19.76 -6.60 -0.89
C PRO A 158 -21.27 -6.77 -0.90
N SER A 159 -21.94 -6.29 -1.94
CA SER A 159 -23.37 -6.55 -2.14
C SER A 159 -23.58 -8.04 -1.82
N PRO A 160 -24.47 -8.37 -0.85
CA PRO A 160 -24.65 -9.75 -0.45
C PRO A 160 -24.92 -10.53 -1.73
N GLU A 161 -24.07 -11.53 -1.93
CA GLU A 161 -24.01 -12.40 -3.08
C GLU A 161 -25.43 -12.69 -3.55
N GLU A 162 -25.84 -12.08 -4.67
CA GLU A 162 -26.92 -12.66 -5.45
C GLU A 162 -26.29 -13.91 -6.05
N ASP A 163 -26.47 -15.03 -5.34
CA ASP A 163 -26.44 -16.39 -5.86
C ASP A 163 -27.32 -16.44 -7.12
N VAL A 164 -26.83 -15.97 -8.26
CA VAL A 164 -27.41 -16.29 -9.57
C VAL A 164 -26.89 -17.66 -9.94
N SER A 165 -27.53 -18.65 -9.32
CA SER A 165 -27.67 -20.00 -9.83
C SER A 165 -27.81 -19.95 -11.36
N SER A 166 -27.00 -20.77 -12.02
CA SER A 166 -26.98 -21.04 -13.45
C SER A 166 -28.33 -20.89 -14.16
N SER A 167 -28.38 -20.07 -15.22
CA SER A 167 -29.22 -20.30 -16.40
C SER A 167 -28.69 -19.47 -17.58
N ASN A 168 -28.06 -20.18 -18.51
CA ASN A 168 -28.01 -19.90 -19.94
C ASN A 168 -28.94 -18.79 -20.48
N ASP A 169 -28.37 -17.72 -21.02
CA ASP A 169 -28.87 -17.14 -22.27
C ASP A 169 -27.73 -16.47 -23.04
N SER A 170 -27.61 -16.86 -24.31
CA SER A 170 -26.76 -16.19 -25.29
C SER A 170 -27.57 -15.05 -25.90
N THR A 171 -26.89 -14.05 -26.50
CA THR A 171 -27.49 -12.93 -27.29
C THR A 171 -27.87 -11.75 -26.37
N THR A 172 -27.27 -10.55 -26.40
CA THR A 172 -26.82 -9.68 -27.51
C THR A 172 -25.77 -8.66 -27.03
N SER A 173 -24.90 -8.25 -27.94
CA SER A 173 -23.96 -7.12 -27.80
C SER A 173 -24.55 -5.87 -27.13
N SER A 174 -23.85 -5.39 -26.10
CA SER A 174 -23.72 -3.96 -25.80
C SER A 174 -22.29 -3.77 -25.31
N GLU A 175 -21.41 -3.32 -26.20
CA GLU A 175 -20.14 -2.69 -25.83
C GLU A 175 -20.48 -1.45 -24.99
N GLY A 176 -20.57 -1.63 -23.69
CA GLY A 176 -20.87 -0.57 -22.74
C GLY A 176 -19.91 -0.73 -21.58
N ASP A 177 -18.81 0.02 -21.64
CA ASP A 177 -17.89 0.36 -20.56
C ASP A 177 -18.29 -0.20 -19.18
N THR A 178 -17.95 -1.46 -18.92
CA THR A 178 -17.78 -1.90 -17.54
C THR A 178 -16.43 -1.32 -17.12
N CYS A 179 -16.44 -0.08 -16.65
CA CYS A 179 -15.25 0.63 -16.15
C CYS A 179 -14.58 -0.10 -14.96
N ALA A 180 -15.28 -1.10 -14.38
CA ALA A 180 -14.74 -2.00 -13.38
C ALA A 180 -13.48 -2.71 -13.90
N LEU A 181 -12.32 -2.25 -13.42
CA LEU A 181 -11.06 -2.93 -13.59
C LEU A 181 -11.16 -4.33 -12.99
N ASP A 182 -10.86 -5.36 -13.79
CA ASP A 182 -10.71 -6.71 -13.28
C ASP A 182 -9.44 -6.76 -12.40
N PRO A 183 -9.57 -7.07 -11.09
CA PRO A 183 -8.42 -7.17 -10.21
C PRO A 183 -7.39 -8.21 -10.68
N LEU A 184 -7.82 -9.24 -11.40
CA LEU A 184 -6.94 -10.31 -11.90
C LEU A 184 -6.08 -9.87 -13.09
N GLU A 185 -6.41 -8.77 -13.78
CA GLU A 185 -5.60 -8.23 -14.88
C GLU A 185 -4.17 -7.89 -14.42
N VAL A 186 -3.94 -7.71 -13.11
CA VAL A 186 -2.61 -7.55 -12.51
C VAL A 186 -1.69 -8.74 -12.78
N TYR A 187 -2.24 -9.94 -12.98
CA TYR A 187 -1.48 -11.19 -13.14
C TYR A 187 -1.50 -11.77 -14.57
N ASP A 188 -2.20 -11.12 -15.51
CA ASP A 188 -2.17 -11.42 -16.95
C ASP A 188 -0.95 -10.79 -17.63
#